data_AF-A0A2U1IXA0-F1
#
_entry.id   AF-A0A2U1IXA0-F1
#
_cell.length_a   1.000
_cell.length_b   1.000
_cell.length_c   1.000
_cell.angle_alpha   90.00
_cell.angle_beta   90.00
_cell.angle_gamma   90.00
#
_symmetry.space_group_name_H-M   'P 1'
#
loop_
_entity.id
_entity.type
_entity.pdbx_description
1 polymer ?
#
loop_
_entity_poly.entity_id
_entity_poly.type
_entity_poly.pdbx_seq_one_letter_code
_entity_poly.pdbx_strand_id
1 'polypeptide(L)'
;NHIYKPKFDTTLIRQEIVLQKSSLGPLSIKEWKLILILALCLVLWAGSSIFKIGSTIVAFSAILSLLLLDILVWNDIASNSAAWDTFYWLSIFFAFANQLSELGISAFIGKTLSFILEGTSPIVALVALSTVYYFSTYMFSSTTSHIVALVGPFMSAAKELNCNPFLFTAVISSFSTISACLAPYCCGCLAIYASLPYVKQNEWFYAGILSAGAHFLIFTVVGIPWYWAIGWL
;
A
#
# COMPACT_ATOMS: atom_id res chain seq x y z
N ASN A 1 20.72 1.03 -18.92
CA ASN A 1 19.37 0.67 -19.40
C ASN A 1 18.37 0.85 -18.27
N HIS A 2 17.52 1.87 -18.33
CA HIS A 2 16.39 2.00 -17.39
C HIS A 2 15.14 1.42 -18.06
N ILE A 3 14.34 0.65 -17.32
CA ILE A 3 13.14 -0.03 -17.82
C ILE A 3 12.09 0.99 -18.30
N TYR A 4 11.97 2.13 -17.59
CA TYR A 4 11.16 3.27 -18.01
C TYR A 4 12.05 4.52 -18.05
N LYS A 5 12.45 4.96 -19.25
CA LYS A 5 13.11 6.26 -19.42
C LYS A 5 12.05 7.34 -19.69
N PRO A 6 12.10 8.49 -18.98
CA PRO A 6 11.28 9.63 -19.38
C PRO A 6 11.65 10.07 -20.80
N LYS A 7 10.63 10.34 -21.63
CA LYS A 7 10.81 10.65 -23.07
C LYS A 7 11.22 12.10 -23.35
N PHE A 8 11.39 12.92 -22.31
CA PHE A 8 11.61 14.36 -22.45
C PHE A 8 13.07 14.75 -22.26
N ASP A 9 13.52 15.74 -23.01
CA ASP A 9 14.83 16.35 -22.81
C ASP A 9 14.81 17.26 -21.57
N THR A 10 15.52 16.83 -20.54
CA THR A 10 15.61 17.54 -19.25
C THR A 10 16.18 18.96 -19.37
N THR A 11 16.93 19.27 -20.43
CA THR A 11 17.54 20.59 -20.63
C THR A 11 16.52 21.65 -21.07
N LEU A 12 15.56 21.29 -21.93
CA LEU A 12 14.47 22.17 -22.37
C LEU A 12 13.51 22.49 -21.23
N ILE A 13 13.22 21.51 -20.37
CA ILE A 13 12.32 21.67 -19.21
C ILE A 13 12.87 22.73 -18.24
N ARG A 14 14.20 22.83 -18.08
CA ARG A 14 14.79 23.80 -17.16
C ARG A 14 14.48 25.24 -17.55
N GLN A 15 14.55 25.56 -18.84
CA GLN A 15 14.25 26.91 -19.34
C GLN A 15 12.76 27.22 -19.18
N GLU A 16 11.90 26.27 -19.53
CA GLU A 16 10.45 26.34 -19.34
C GLU A 16 10.07 26.62 -17.86
N ILE A 17 10.68 25.90 -16.91
CA ILE A 17 10.44 26.09 -15.47
C ILE A 17 10.81 27.52 -15.03
N VAL A 18 11.95 28.05 -15.49
CA VAL A 18 12.38 29.41 -15.11
C VAL A 18 11.41 30.45 -15.65
N LEU A 19 10.96 30.29 -16.91
CA LEU A 19 9.98 31.18 -17.53
C LEU A 19 8.63 31.12 -16.79
N GLN A 20 8.09 29.92 -16.56
CA GLN A 20 6.82 29.74 -15.86
C GLN A 20 6.88 30.26 -14.42
N LYS A 21 7.99 30.01 -13.70
CA LYS A 21 8.19 30.57 -12.36
C LYS A 21 8.20 32.10 -12.37
N SER A 22 8.84 32.71 -13.36
CA SER A 22 8.85 34.18 -13.49
C SER A 22 7.47 34.74 -13.80
N SER A 23 6.61 34.00 -14.53
CA SER A 23 5.24 34.42 -14.84
C SER A 23 4.24 34.22 -13.70
N LEU A 24 4.48 33.29 -12.77
CA LEU A 24 3.58 33.01 -11.64
C LEU A 24 3.56 34.14 -10.60
N GLY A 25 4.67 34.89 -10.45
CA GLY A 25 4.77 35.99 -9.50
C GLY A 25 4.90 35.53 -8.03
N PRO A 26 4.69 36.44 -7.05
CA PRO A 26 4.75 36.10 -5.63
C PRO A 26 3.55 35.24 -5.21
N LEU A 27 3.74 34.42 -4.17
CA LEU A 27 2.67 33.60 -3.60
C LEU A 27 1.50 34.45 -3.12
N SER A 28 0.30 34.07 -3.55
CA SER A 28 -0.96 34.65 -3.11
C SER A 28 -1.27 34.31 -1.66
N ILE A 29 -2.16 35.08 -1.04
CA ILE A 29 -2.65 34.82 0.32
C ILE A 29 -3.30 33.43 0.42
N LYS A 30 -4.00 32.98 -0.64
CA LYS A 30 -4.63 31.65 -0.67
C LYS A 30 -3.58 30.54 -0.66
N GLU A 31 -2.50 30.68 -1.43
CA GLU A 31 -1.39 29.72 -1.43
C GLU A 31 -0.66 29.68 -0.08
N TRP A 32 -0.46 30.84 0.56
CA TRP A 32 0.10 30.88 1.92
C TRP A 32 -0.76 30.14 2.94
N LYS A 33 -2.07 30.33 2.91
CA LYS A 33 -2.99 29.59 3.78
C LYS A 33 -2.97 28.09 3.49
N LEU A 34 -2.90 27.69 2.21
CA LEU A 34 -2.77 26.29 1.79
C LEU A 34 -1.48 25.66 2.33
N ILE A 35 -0.34 26.35 2.20
CA ILE A 35 0.96 25.89 2.73
C ILE A 35 0.89 25.72 4.25
N LEU A 36 0.27 26.66 4.97
CA LEU A 36 0.10 26.57 6.41
C LEU A 36 -0.69 25.32 6.82
N ILE A 37 -1.82 25.06 6.16
CA ILE A 37 -2.66 23.88 6.43
C ILE A 37 -1.87 22.59 6.13
N LEU A 38 -1.14 22.55 5.01
CA LEU A 38 -0.31 21.38 4.67
C LEU A 38 0.79 21.16 5.71
N ALA A 39 1.48 22.21 6.14
CA ALA A 39 2.51 22.12 7.17
C ALA A 39 1.94 21.60 8.50
N LEU A 40 0.76 22.08 8.90
CA LEU A 40 0.05 21.58 10.07
C LEU A 40 -0.29 20.08 9.94
N CYS A 41 -0.76 19.65 8.77
CA CYS A 41 -1.02 18.22 8.51
C CYS A 41 0.25 17.38 8.67
N LEU A 42 1.37 17.83 8.10
CA LEU A 42 2.65 17.13 8.20
C LEU A 42 3.14 17.02 9.64
N VAL A 43 3.03 18.08 10.44
CA VAL A 43 3.38 18.08 11.87
C VAL A 43 2.49 17.10 12.64
N LEU A 44 1.18 17.11 12.39
CA LEU A 44 0.24 16.22 13.06
C LEU A 44 0.46 14.75 12.67
N TRP A 45 0.77 14.46 11.41
CA TRP A 45 1.07 13.10 10.96
C TRP A 45 2.41 12.60 11.51
N ALA A 46 3.47 13.42 11.44
CA ALA A 46 4.79 13.07 11.97
C ALA A 46 4.76 12.87 13.49
N GLY A 47 3.97 13.69 14.21
CA GLY A 47 3.77 13.58 15.64
C GLY A 47 2.61 12.67 16.06
N SER A 48 2.06 11.84 15.18
CA SER A 48 0.86 11.03 15.46
C SER A 48 1.02 10.13 16.71
N SER A 49 2.22 9.63 16.99
CA SER A 49 2.54 8.86 18.20
C SER A 49 2.49 9.69 19.49
N ILE A 50 2.74 11.00 19.40
CA ILE A 50 2.76 11.95 20.52
C ILE A 50 1.35 12.52 20.73
N PHE A 51 0.75 13.05 19.68
CA PHE A 51 -0.55 13.72 19.72
C PHE A 51 -1.72 12.74 19.80
N LYS A 52 -1.52 11.47 19.41
CA LYS A 52 -2.55 10.41 19.37
C LYS A 52 -3.77 10.79 18.53
N ILE A 53 -3.58 11.61 17.51
CA ILE A 53 -4.62 12.00 16.56
C ILE A 53 -4.52 11.09 15.34
N GLY A 54 -5.63 10.43 14.99
CA GLY A 54 -5.69 9.55 13.82
C GLY A 54 -5.57 10.31 12.50
N SER A 55 -4.89 9.71 11.51
CA SER A 55 -4.67 10.32 10.19
C SER A 55 -5.96 10.79 9.52
N THR A 56 -7.05 10.04 9.66
CA THR A 56 -8.38 10.37 9.14
C THR A 56 -8.90 11.68 9.72
N ILE A 57 -8.74 11.90 11.03
CA ILE A 57 -9.18 13.14 11.69
C ILE A 57 -8.40 14.33 11.14
N VAL A 58 -7.07 14.20 11.04
CA VAL A 58 -6.20 15.24 10.47
C VAL A 58 -6.66 15.63 9.06
N ALA A 59 -6.92 14.64 8.20
CA ALA A 59 -7.37 14.87 6.83
C ALA A 59 -8.73 15.59 6.76
N PHE A 60 -9.73 15.15 7.54
CA PHE A 60 -11.05 15.82 7.56
C PHE A 60 -10.98 17.23 8.16
N SER A 61 -10.18 17.45 9.20
CA SER A 61 -9.93 18.78 9.76
C SER A 61 -9.26 19.71 8.75
N ALA A 62 -8.35 19.19 7.92
CA ALA A 62 -7.73 19.94 6.83
C ALA A 62 -8.76 20.35 5.77
N ILE A 63 -9.61 19.41 5.32
CA ILE A 63 -10.69 19.70 4.36
C ILE A 63 -11.63 20.78 4.91
N LEU A 64 -12.04 20.65 6.17
CA LEU A 64 -12.89 21.65 6.83
C LEU A 64 -12.20 23.02 6.88
N SER A 65 -10.91 23.06 7.22
CA SER A 65 -10.13 24.29 7.27
C SER A 65 -9.98 24.94 5.88
N LEU A 66 -9.79 24.13 4.83
CA LEU A 66 -9.70 24.60 3.45
C LEU A 66 -11.02 25.25 2.98
N LEU A 67 -12.16 24.69 3.37
CA LEU A 67 -13.49 25.25 3.10
C LEU A 67 -13.73 26.54 3.91
N LEU A 68 -13.44 26.54 5.21
CA LEU A 68 -13.66 27.70 6.08
C LEU A 68 -12.77 28.91 5.71
N LEU A 69 -11.63 28.66 5.07
CA LEU A 69 -10.69 29.70 4.66
C LEU A 69 -10.88 30.17 3.20
N ASP A 70 -11.96 29.71 2.54
CA ASP A 70 -12.29 29.97 1.12
C ASP A 70 -11.13 29.64 0.15
N ILE A 71 -10.35 28.62 0.50
CA ILE A 71 -9.27 28.09 -0.35
C ILE A 71 -9.85 27.14 -1.39
N LEU A 72 -10.79 26.30 -0.96
CA LEU A 72 -11.60 25.43 -1.80
C LEU A 72 -13.07 25.75 -1.62
N VAL A 73 -13.87 25.53 -2.66
CA VAL A 73 -15.33 25.57 -2.61
C VAL A 73 -15.85 24.13 -2.57
N TRP A 74 -17.03 23.91 -1.98
CA TRP A 74 -17.66 22.58 -1.93
C TRP A 74 -17.69 21.86 -3.28
N ASN A 75 -17.93 22.61 -4.36
CA ASN A 75 -17.97 22.04 -5.70
C ASN A 75 -16.63 21.42 -6.13
N ASP A 76 -15.49 21.96 -5.67
CA ASP A 76 -14.16 21.41 -5.97
C ASP A 76 -13.98 20.01 -5.37
N ILE A 77 -14.61 19.75 -4.23
CA ILE A 77 -14.60 18.44 -3.55
C ILE A 77 -15.64 17.52 -4.19
N ALA A 78 -16.87 18.00 -4.38
CA ALA A 78 -17.98 17.20 -4.89
C ALA A 78 -17.75 16.74 -6.34
N SER A 79 -17.09 17.56 -7.16
CA SER A 79 -16.81 17.24 -8.57
C SER A 79 -15.53 16.43 -8.79
N ASN A 80 -14.76 16.14 -7.74
CA ASN A 80 -13.53 15.35 -7.84
C ASN A 80 -13.83 13.85 -8.02
N SER A 81 -14.24 13.47 -9.23
CA SER A 81 -14.65 12.11 -9.57
C SER A 81 -13.57 11.07 -9.29
N ALA A 82 -12.29 11.41 -9.44
CA ALA A 82 -11.18 10.49 -9.16
C ALA A 82 -11.08 10.11 -7.66
N ALA A 83 -11.28 11.09 -6.77
CA ALA A 83 -11.30 10.83 -5.33
C ALA A 83 -12.51 9.98 -4.92
N TRP A 84 -13.69 10.30 -5.46
CA TRP A 84 -14.92 9.55 -5.18
C TRP A 84 -14.88 8.12 -5.72
N ASP A 85 -14.41 7.93 -6.95
CA ASP A 85 -14.21 6.61 -7.55
C ASP A 85 -13.33 5.75 -6.64
N THR A 86 -12.17 6.28 -6.24
CA THR A 86 -11.23 5.61 -5.31
C THR A 86 -11.89 5.23 -3.99
N PHE A 87 -12.69 6.14 -3.41
CA PHE A 87 -13.40 5.89 -2.17
C PHE A 87 -14.43 4.76 -2.30
N TYR A 88 -15.21 4.73 -3.38
CA TYR A 88 -16.29 3.74 -3.56
C TYR A 88 -15.75 2.32 -3.72
N TRP A 89 -14.84 2.06 -4.67
CA TRP A 89 -14.39 0.70 -4.91
C TRP A 89 -13.58 0.17 -3.71
N LEU A 90 -12.73 1.00 -3.09
CA LEU A 90 -11.97 0.61 -1.90
C LEU A 90 -12.89 0.22 -0.73
N SER A 91 -13.97 0.97 -0.51
CA SER A 91 -14.95 0.68 0.55
C SER A 91 -15.69 -0.65 0.33
N ILE A 92 -16.08 -0.94 -0.90
CA ILE A 92 -16.78 -2.20 -1.27
C ILE A 92 -15.87 -3.41 -1.02
N PHE A 93 -14.62 -3.35 -1.50
CA PHE A 93 -13.67 -4.44 -1.27
C PHE A 93 -13.31 -4.61 0.22
N PHE A 94 -13.22 -3.51 0.99
CA PHE A 94 -13.00 -3.59 2.43
C PHE A 94 -14.16 -4.34 3.12
N ALA A 95 -15.40 -4.05 2.74
CA ALA A 95 -16.58 -4.76 3.25
C ALA A 95 -16.56 -6.25 2.90
N PHE A 96 -16.22 -6.62 1.65
CA PHE A 96 -16.10 -8.02 1.26
C PHE A 96 -15.00 -8.76 2.01
N ALA A 97 -13.83 -8.14 2.21
CA ALA A 97 -12.73 -8.74 2.96
C ALA A 97 -13.13 -9.06 4.40
N ASN A 98 -13.83 -8.14 5.06
CA ASN A 98 -14.33 -8.37 6.42
C ASN A 98 -15.37 -9.50 6.44
N GLN A 99 -16.34 -9.49 5.52
CA GLN A 99 -17.36 -10.52 5.47
C GLN A 99 -16.79 -11.91 5.19
N LEU A 100 -15.79 -12.01 4.31
CA LEU A 100 -15.07 -13.25 4.00
C LEU A 100 -14.37 -13.81 5.24
N SER A 101 -13.77 -12.93 6.03
CA SER A 101 -13.13 -13.27 7.30
C SER A 101 -14.16 -13.75 8.34
N GLU A 102 -15.28 -13.03 8.50
CA GLU A 102 -16.36 -13.40 9.42
C GLU A 102 -17.03 -14.74 9.06
N LEU A 103 -17.19 -15.03 7.78
CA LEU A 103 -17.73 -16.30 7.29
C LEU A 103 -16.77 -17.48 7.50
N GLY A 104 -15.57 -17.25 8.03
CA GLY A 104 -14.60 -18.29 8.33
C GLY A 104 -13.91 -18.86 7.09
N ILE A 105 -14.05 -18.22 5.92
CA ILE A 105 -13.38 -18.65 4.69
C ILE A 105 -11.86 -18.57 4.87
N SER A 106 -11.39 -17.53 5.57
CA SER A 106 -9.99 -17.42 5.89
C SER A 106 -9.50 -18.59 6.77
N ALA A 107 -10.30 -19.04 7.76
CA ALA A 107 -9.99 -20.23 8.57
C ALA A 107 -10.04 -21.54 7.75
N PHE A 108 -10.99 -21.65 6.81
CA PHE A 108 -11.08 -22.76 5.87
C PHE A 108 -9.84 -22.86 4.97
N ILE A 109 -9.34 -21.74 4.46
CA ILE A 109 -8.10 -21.68 3.66
C ILE A 109 -6.92 -22.16 4.51
N GLY A 110 -6.80 -21.68 5.74
CA GLY A 110 -5.74 -22.11 6.67
C GLY A 110 -5.73 -23.62 6.90
N LYS A 111 -6.90 -24.20 7.19
CA LYS A 111 -7.04 -25.67 7.39
C LYS A 111 -6.77 -26.47 6.12
N THR A 112 -7.21 -25.98 4.97
CA THR A 112 -6.98 -26.66 3.69
C THR A 112 -5.49 -26.67 3.36
N LEU A 113 -4.79 -25.56 3.57
CA LEU A 113 -3.34 -25.50 3.38
C LEU A 113 -2.59 -26.35 4.40
N SER A 114 -2.98 -26.36 5.68
CA SER A 114 -2.32 -27.19 6.69
C SER A 114 -2.47 -28.68 6.37
N PHE A 115 -3.65 -29.10 5.92
CA PHE A 115 -3.88 -30.47 5.45
C PHE A 115 -3.03 -30.83 4.22
N ILE A 116 -2.94 -29.96 3.21
CA ILE A 116 -2.11 -30.20 2.01
C ILE A 116 -0.62 -30.29 2.35
N LEU A 117 -0.17 -29.53 3.34
CA LEU A 117 1.23 -29.45 3.77
C LEU A 117 1.56 -30.42 4.91
N GLU A 118 0.61 -31.26 5.32
CA GLU A 118 0.81 -32.23 6.39
C GLU A 118 1.93 -33.21 6.02
N GLY A 119 2.83 -33.48 6.97
CA GLY A 119 4.01 -34.32 6.75
C GLY A 119 5.20 -33.63 6.05
N THR A 120 5.09 -32.35 5.68
CA THR A 120 6.23 -31.57 5.19
C THR A 120 7.08 -30.99 6.33
N SER A 121 8.34 -30.64 6.05
CA SER A 121 9.18 -29.93 7.03
C SER A 121 8.57 -28.56 7.36
N PRO A 122 8.63 -28.09 8.62
CA PRO A 122 8.14 -26.77 9.01
C PRO A 122 8.67 -25.61 8.16
N ILE A 123 9.90 -25.73 7.65
CA ILE A 123 10.51 -24.73 6.76
C ILE A 123 9.83 -24.73 5.39
N VAL A 124 9.51 -25.90 4.84
CA VAL A 124 8.79 -26.02 3.57
C VAL A 124 7.37 -25.46 3.71
N ALA A 125 6.69 -25.81 4.81
CA ALA A 125 5.37 -25.30 5.14
C ALA A 125 5.36 -23.77 5.29
N LEU A 126 6.36 -23.20 5.97
CA LEU A 126 6.54 -21.76 6.11
C LEU A 126 6.70 -21.06 4.76
N VAL A 127 7.55 -21.58 3.88
CA VAL A 127 7.79 -21.00 2.55
C VAL A 127 6.52 -21.09 1.70
N ALA A 128 5.84 -22.23 1.71
CA ALA A 128 4.61 -22.43 0.96
C ALA A 128 3.49 -21.49 1.42
N LEU A 129 3.20 -21.45 2.73
CA LEU A 129 2.21 -20.55 3.33
C LEU A 129 2.51 -19.08 3.01
N SER A 130 3.76 -18.65 3.18
CA SER A 130 4.16 -17.26 2.92
C SER A 130 4.01 -16.90 1.44
N THR A 131 4.34 -17.82 0.53
CA THR A 131 4.20 -17.60 -0.91
C THR A 131 2.74 -17.47 -1.32
N VAL A 132 1.87 -18.36 -0.83
CA VAL A 132 0.42 -18.28 -1.10
C VAL A 132 -0.15 -16.99 -0.52
N TYR A 133 0.23 -16.61 0.69
CA TYR A 133 -0.17 -15.35 1.30
C TYR A 133 0.22 -14.15 0.42
N TYR A 134 1.47 -14.10 -0.05
CA TYR A 134 1.97 -13.00 -0.88
C TYR A 134 1.19 -12.85 -2.19
N PHE A 135 0.97 -13.94 -2.92
CA PHE A 135 0.23 -13.89 -4.19
C PHE A 135 -1.27 -13.71 -4.01
N SER A 136 -1.83 -14.12 -2.87
CA SER A 136 -3.26 -13.88 -2.58
C SER A 136 -3.61 -12.39 -2.53
N THR A 137 -2.64 -11.48 -2.34
CA THR A 137 -2.86 -10.03 -2.41
C THR A 137 -3.42 -9.58 -3.76
N TYR A 138 -3.22 -10.31 -4.86
CA TYR A 138 -3.89 -10.00 -6.13
C TYR A 138 -5.41 -10.00 -6.04
N MET A 139 -5.98 -10.74 -5.08
CA MET A 139 -7.42 -10.79 -4.83
C MET A 139 -7.92 -9.63 -3.96
N PHE A 140 -7.02 -8.74 -3.49
CA PHE A 140 -7.34 -7.65 -2.57
C PHE A 140 -6.94 -6.28 -3.13
N SER A 141 -7.84 -5.32 -2.97
CA SER A 141 -7.68 -3.88 -3.30
C SER A 141 -6.88 -3.07 -2.27
N SER A 142 -6.43 -3.71 -1.20
CA SER A 142 -5.87 -3.02 -0.06
C SER A 142 -5.03 -3.98 0.75
N THR A 143 -3.77 -3.61 0.97
CA THR A 143 -2.89 -4.31 1.91
C THR A 143 -3.51 -4.41 3.29
N THR A 144 -4.20 -3.36 3.76
CA THR A 144 -4.86 -3.40 5.08
C THR A 144 -6.00 -4.42 5.12
N SER A 145 -6.85 -4.45 4.09
CA SER A 145 -7.93 -5.45 3.99
C SER A 145 -7.40 -6.87 3.88
N HIS A 146 -6.32 -7.06 3.11
CA HIS A 146 -5.62 -8.33 2.98
C HIS A 146 -5.09 -8.83 4.34
N ILE A 147 -4.41 -7.95 5.09
CA ILE A 147 -3.89 -8.26 6.43
C ILE A 147 -5.01 -8.67 7.38
N VAL A 148 -6.08 -7.87 7.45
CA VAL A 148 -7.23 -8.12 8.35
C VAL A 148 -7.89 -9.46 8.03
N ALA A 149 -8.02 -9.80 6.74
CA ALA A 149 -8.68 -11.02 6.33
C ALA A 149 -7.82 -12.27 6.50
N LEU A 150 -6.51 -12.21 6.23
CA LEU A 150 -5.69 -13.41 6.02
C LEU A 150 -4.60 -13.64 7.07
N VAL A 151 -4.09 -12.64 7.79
CA VAL A 151 -2.97 -12.87 8.72
C VAL A 151 -3.32 -13.85 9.83
N GLY A 152 -4.46 -13.67 10.52
CA GLY A 152 -4.89 -14.56 11.60
C GLY A 152 -4.96 -16.04 11.20
N PRO A 153 -5.67 -16.40 10.13
CA PRO A 153 -5.74 -17.79 9.68
C PRO A 153 -4.44 -18.38 9.15
N PHE A 154 -3.61 -17.60 8.46
CA PHE A 154 -2.29 -18.08 8.03
C PHE A 154 -1.37 -18.32 9.25
N MET A 155 -1.44 -17.47 10.27
CA MET A 155 -0.77 -17.67 11.56
C MET A 155 -1.27 -18.93 12.28
N SER A 156 -2.58 -19.21 12.23
CA SER A 156 -3.16 -20.44 12.78
C SER A 156 -2.67 -21.69 12.05
N ALA A 157 -2.66 -21.67 10.71
CA ALA A 157 -2.15 -22.78 9.90
C ALA A 157 -0.65 -23.02 10.15
N ALA A 158 0.14 -21.96 10.23
CA ALA A 158 1.57 -22.06 10.55
C ALA A 158 1.81 -22.67 11.94
N LYS A 159 0.96 -22.36 12.92
CA LYS A 159 1.01 -22.97 14.25
C LYS A 159 0.72 -24.47 14.21
N GLU A 160 -0.27 -24.91 13.45
CA GLU A 160 -0.59 -26.35 13.28
C GLU A 160 0.57 -27.12 12.63
N LEU A 161 1.28 -26.49 11.70
CA LEU A 161 2.44 -27.04 10.98
C LEU A 161 3.76 -26.92 11.75
N ASN A 162 3.73 -26.49 13.03
CA ASN A 162 4.89 -26.29 13.89
C ASN A 162 5.95 -25.33 13.30
N CYS A 163 5.53 -24.35 12.51
CA CYS A 163 6.41 -23.29 12.01
C CYS A 163 6.93 -22.43 13.17
N ASN A 164 8.18 -21.95 13.09
CA ASN A 164 8.71 -21.00 14.06
C ASN A 164 7.87 -19.70 14.03
N PRO A 165 7.21 -19.31 15.14
CA PRO A 165 6.27 -18.20 15.15
C PRO A 165 6.95 -16.84 14.90
N PHE A 166 8.17 -16.65 15.38
CA PHE A 166 8.92 -15.40 15.18
C PHE A 166 9.28 -15.23 13.70
N LEU A 167 9.81 -16.29 13.10
CA LEU A 167 10.20 -16.29 11.70
C LEU A 167 8.98 -16.11 10.79
N PHE A 168 7.90 -16.86 11.02
CA PHE A 168 6.69 -16.75 10.21
C PHE A 168 6.07 -15.34 10.29
N THR A 169 6.01 -14.76 11.49
CA THR A 169 5.52 -13.39 11.68
C THR A 169 6.37 -12.37 10.92
N ALA A 170 7.70 -12.50 10.97
CA ALA A 170 8.61 -11.60 10.27
C ALA A 170 8.45 -11.66 8.75
N VAL A 171 8.33 -12.88 8.21
CA VAL A 171 8.14 -13.12 6.77
C VAL A 171 6.79 -12.59 6.32
N ILE A 172 5.69 -12.92 7.01
CA ILE A 172 4.34 -12.44 6.66
C ILE A 172 4.25 -10.92 6.77
N SER A 173 4.84 -10.30 7.79
CA SER A 173 4.88 -8.85 7.92
C SER A 173 5.58 -8.20 6.73
N SER A 174 6.74 -8.74 6.34
CA SER A 174 7.52 -8.20 5.22
C SER A 174 6.80 -8.39 3.88
N PHE A 175 6.24 -9.58 3.65
CA PHE A 175 5.45 -9.87 2.46
C PHE A 175 4.19 -9.04 2.38
N SER A 176 3.55 -8.70 3.50
CA SER A 176 2.43 -7.77 3.53
C SER A 176 2.83 -6.39 3.04
N THR A 177 4.01 -5.88 3.42
CA THR A 177 4.47 -4.57 2.97
C THR A 177 4.84 -4.57 1.49
N ILE A 178 5.58 -5.59 1.05
CA ILE A 178 6.09 -5.67 -0.32
C ILE A 178 4.95 -5.99 -1.31
N SER A 179 3.91 -6.70 -0.90
CA SER A 179 2.78 -7.05 -1.77
C SER A 179 2.03 -5.81 -2.30
N ALA A 180 2.24 -4.64 -1.68
CA ALA A 180 1.75 -3.35 -2.17
C ALA A 180 2.18 -3.03 -3.62
N CYS A 181 3.27 -3.62 -4.13
CA CYS A 181 3.74 -3.37 -5.49
C CYS A 181 3.27 -4.39 -6.54
N LEU A 182 2.45 -5.39 -6.18
CA LEU A 182 2.00 -6.45 -7.10
C LEU A 182 1.06 -5.94 -8.20
N ALA A 183 0.03 -5.19 -7.80
CA ALA A 183 -0.98 -4.66 -8.69
C ALA A 183 -1.22 -3.17 -8.44
N PRO A 184 -1.70 -2.41 -9.44
CA PRO A 184 -1.93 -0.97 -9.32
C PRO A 184 -2.93 -0.60 -8.21
N TYR A 185 -3.75 -1.55 -7.77
CA TYR A 185 -4.76 -1.35 -6.75
C TYR A 185 -4.35 -1.88 -5.37
N CYS A 186 -3.20 -2.52 -5.18
CA CYS A 186 -2.86 -3.15 -3.89
C CYS A 186 -2.65 -2.14 -2.74
N CYS A 187 -2.30 -0.89 -3.06
CA CYS A 187 -2.09 0.18 -2.11
C CYS A 187 -2.85 1.44 -2.54
N GLY A 188 -3.50 2.13 -1.60
CA GLY A 188 -4.27 3.34 -1.89
C GLY A 188 -3.43 4.44 -2.56
N CYS A 189 -2.17 4.61 -2.18
CA CYS A 189 -1.27 5.54 -2.84
C CYS A 189 -1.00 5.15 -4.30
N LEU A 190 -0.78 3.86 -4.59
CA LEU A 190 -0.59 3.38 -5.96
C LEU A 190 -1.85 3.57 -6.80
N ALA A 191 -3.02 3.29 -6.23
CA ALA A 191 -4.29 3.41 -6.95
C ALA A 191 -4.55 4.85 -7.43
N ILE A 192 -4.17 5.85 -6.63
CA ILE A 192 -4.25 7.27 -7.02
C ILE A 192 -3.35 7.55 -8.24
N TYR A 193 -2.14 7.00 -8.30
CA TYR A 193 -1.27 7.19 -9.46
C TYR A 193 -1.71 6.38 -10.67
N ALA A 194 -2.24 5.17 -10.44
CA ALA A 194 -2.68 4.27 -11.48
C ALA A 194 -3.99 4.71 -12.16
N SER A 195 -4.80 5.53 -11.48
CA SER A 195 -6.00 6.16 -12.07
C SER A 195 -5.68 7.35 -12.98
N LEU A 196 -4.44 7.87 -12.95
CA LEU A 196 -4.02 8.94 -13.85
C LEU A 196 -3.83 8.41 -15.28
N PRO A 197 -4.12 9.22 -16.31
CA PRO A 197 -4.07 8.79 -17.72
C PRO A 197 -2.65 8.61 -18.29
N TYR A 198 -1.61 8.68 -17.46
CA TYR A 198 -0.22 8.72 -17.90
C TYR A 198 0.38 7.35 -18.24
N VAL A 199 -0.06 6.29 -17.56
CA VAL A 199 0.51 4.94 -17.70
C VAL A 199 -0.61 3.96 -17.96
N LYS A 200 -0.44 3.09 -18.97
CA LYS A 200 -1.46 2.10 -19.32
C LYS A 200 -1.55 1.02 -18.25
N GLN A 201 -2.75 0.49 -18.02
CA GLN A 201 -2.98 -0.55 -17.02
C GLN A 201 -2.09 -1.79 -17.22
N ASN A 202 -1.88 -2.23 -18.46
CA ASN A 202 -0.99 -3.37 -18.76
C ASN A 202 0.48 -3.08 -18.39
N GLU A 203 0.94 -1.84 -18.53
CA GLU A 203 2.29 -1.43 -18.14
C GLU A 203 2.45 -1.42 -16.62
N TRP A 204 1.41 -1.01 -15.88
CA TRP A 204 1.37 -1.13 -14.42
C TRP A 204 1.49 -2.57 -13.94
N PHE A 205 0.73 -3.51 -14.52
CA PHE A 205 0.84 -4.93 -14.16
C PHE A 205 2.21 -5.51 -14.53
N TYR A 206 2.77 -5.13 -15.68
CA TYR A 206 4.10 -5.58 -16.07
C TYR A 206 5.18 -5.07 -15.09
N ALA A 207 5.15 -3.78 -14.76
CA ALA A 207 6.05 -3.18 -13.77
C ALA A 207 5.85 -3.81 -12.37
N GLY A 208 4.60 -4.10 -12.01
CA GLY A 208 4.24 -4.74 -10.75
C GLY A 208 4.82 -6.14 -10.63
N ILE A 209 4.67 -6.99 -11.66
CA ILE A 209 5.26 -8.34 -11.69
C ILE A 209 6.79 -8.28 -11.61
N LEU A 210 7.44 -7.37 -12.34
CA LEU A 210 8.90 -7.19 -12.28
C LEU A 210 9.36 -6.75 -10.88
N SER A 211 8.69 -5.75 -10.30
CA SER A 211 8.99 -5.25 -8.96
C SER A 211 8.76 -6.34 -7.92
N ALA A 212 7.61 -7.02 -7.97
CA ALA A 212 7.26 -8.08 -7.06
C ALA A 212 8.23 -9.26 -7.12
N GLY A 213 8.64 -9.66 -8.33
CA GLY A 213 9.65 -10.70 -8.53
C GLY A 213 11.01 -10.30 -7.97
N ALA A 214 11.45 -9.06 -8.20
CA ALA A 214 12.71 -8.55 -7.65
C ALA A 214 12.69 -8.52 -6.11
N HIS A 215 11.62 -8.00 -5.50
CA HIS A 215 11.52 -7.97 -4.05
C HIS A 215 11.40 -9.36 -3.44
N PHE A 216 10.63 -10.25 -4.05
CA PHE A 216 10.53 -11.64 -3.61
C PHE A 216 11.91 -12.31 -3.63
N LEU A 217 12.66 -12.18 -4.72
CA LEU A 217 14.03 -12.70 -4.83
C LEU A 217 14.97 -12.11 -3.79
N ILE A 218 14.97 -10.78 -3.61
CA ILE A 218 15.81 -10.12 -2.60
C ILE A 218 15.47 -10.66 -1.21
N PHE A 219 14.19 -10.80 -0.90
CA PHE A 219 13.76 -11.26 0.41
C PHE A 219 14.11 -12.73 0.65
N THR A 220 13.97 -13.60 -0.35
CA THR A 220 14.36 -15.01 -0.24
C THR A 220 15.88 -15.17 -0.18
N VAL A 221 16.65 -14.43 -1.00
CA VAL A 221 18.11 -14.59 -1.10
C VAL A 221 18.85 -13.87 0.02
N VAL A 222 18.39 -12.70 0.46
CA VAL A 222 19.07 -11.87 1.48
C VAL A 222 18.35 -11.98 2.83
N GLY A 223 17.02 -11.99 2.83
CA GLY A 223 16.23 -12.04 4.07
C GLY A 223 16.38 -13.36 4.81
N ILE A 224 16.37 -14.51 4.12
CA ILE A 224 16.55 -15.82 4.77
C ILE A 224 17.92 -15.92 5.46
N PRO A 225 19.06 -15.63 4.81
CA PRO A 225 20.36 -15.61 5.50
C PRO A 225 20.43 -14.59 6.64
N TRP A 226 19.76 -13.45 6.50
CA TRP A 226 19.68 -12.46 7.58
C TRP A 226 18.95 -13.00 8.81
N TYR A 227 17.80 -13.67 8.62
CA TYR A 227 17.07 -14.30 9.72
C TYR A 227 17.87 -15.41 10.40
N TRP A 228 18.71 -16.12 9.65
CA TRP A 228 19.68 -17.06 10.22
C TRP A 228 20.77 -16.36 11.04
N ALA A 229 21.34 -15.27 10.52
CA ALA A 229 22.40 -14.51 11.21
C ALA A 229 21.94 -13.91 12.54
N ILE A 230 20.67 -13.51 12.66
CA ILE A 230 20.10 -13.00 13.92
C ILE A 230 19.55 -14.11 14.84
N GLY A 231 19.69 -15.39 14.46
CA GLY A 231 19.29 -16.55 15.26
C GLY A 231 17.78 -16.83 15.28
N TRP A 232 17.04 -16.40 14.27
CA TRP A 232 15.59 -16.66 14.14
C TRP A 232 15.28 -17.91 13.29
N LEU A 233 16.28 -18.45 12.58
CA LEU A 233 16.24 -19.68 11.78
C LEU A 233 17.12 -20.76 12.41
#